data_AF-A0A2N8NL49-F1
#
_entry.id   AF-A0A2N8NL49-F1
#
_cell.length_a   1.000
_cell.length_b   1.000
_cell.length_c   1.000
_cell.angle_alpha   90.00
_cell.angle_beta   90.00
_cell.angle_gamma   90.00
#
_symmetry.space_group_name_H-M   'P 1'
#
loop_
_entity.id
_entity.type
_entity.pdbx_description
1 polymer ?
#
loop_
_entity_poly.entity_id
_entity_poly.type
_entity_poly.pdbx_seq_one_letter_code
_entity_poly.pdbx_strand_id
1 'polypeptide(L)'
;MDNGLFEGYIGLRLADGSYLNDVIPVILFIEIALFAVVFRTHASLIHKMLKDLLSVKERDNLFDNPVRSDIFFRGFMKFQAFSLCALFLYLLIRSYVPLPTSDLLSILFPLGALFIAAVAYYLLKRIIYFLYGHAFDAGERYAMWNNRYQALTSIWGCTLYLPTLILYFDDHHRLHAMILCAAFYVAYRISLIYITVRIFYSKQTGVLFLCSYICAQEIIPLLLAYEGLKYTLQLTNSSSLWH
;
A
#
# COMPACT_ATOMS: atom_id res chain seq x y z
N MET A 1 20.92 1.12 -67.04
CA MET A 1 20.21 2.26 -66.42
C MET A 1 19.76 1.76 -65.07
N ASP A 2 20.57 2.07 -64.06
CA ASP A 2 20.37 1.63 -62.69
C ASP A 2 19.28 2.49 -62.06
N ASN A 3 18.10 1.90 -61.85
CA ASN A 3 17.06 2.51 -61.02
C ASN A 3 17.29 2.07 -59.58
N GLY A 4 18.35 2.62 -58.98
CA GLY A 4 18.57 2.57 -57.55
C GLY A 4 17.74 3.62 -56.82
N LEU A 5 17.33 3.26 -55.60
CA LEU A 5 16.86 4.12 -54.51
C LEU A 5 15.48 4.79 -54.66
N PHE A 6 14.49 4.28 -53.95
CA PHE A 6 14.17 4.78 -52.60
C PHE A 6 13.10 3.86 -51.98
N GLU A 7 13.50 2.69 -51.48
CA GLU A 7 12.74 2.08 -50.39
C GLU A 7 12.99 2.98 -49.17
N GLY A 8 12.14 4.00 -49.03
CA GLY A 8 12.02 4.68 -47.75
C GLY A 8 11.75 3.57 -46.75
N TYR A 9 12.67 3.40 -45.79
CA TYR A 9 12.41 2.63 -44.59
C TYR A 9 11.08 3.14 -44.07
N ILE A 10 10.02 2.35 -44.30
CA ILE A 10 8.73 2.58 -43.68
C ILE A 10 9.09 2.55 -42.21
N GLY A 11 9.10 3.73 -41.59
CA GLY A 11 9.41 3.85 -40.18
C GLY A 11 8.56 2.79 -39.50
N LEU A 12 9.21 1.81 -38.88
CA LEU A 12 8.52 0.81 -38.10
C LEU A 12 7.59 1.65 -37.22
N ARG A 13 6.27 1.51 -37.39
CA ARG A 13 5.35 2.04 -36.40
C ARG A 13 5.76 1.31 -35.13
N LEU A 14 6.59 1.96 -34.30
CA LEU A 14 6.73 1.61 -32.90
C LEU A 14 5.27 1.55 -32.45
N ALA A 15 4.79 0.32 -32.24
CA ALA A 15 3.41 0.01 -31.97
C ALA A 15 2.88 1.10 -31.03
N ASP A 16 1.88 1.83 -31.51
CA ASP A 16 1.37 3.10 -30.98
C ASP A 16 1.81 3.33 -29.54
N GLY A 17 2.68 4.32 -29.33
CA GLY A 17 3.30 4.66 -28.05
C GLY A 17 2.26 4.58 -26.94
N SER A 18 2.23 3.44 -26.26
CA SER A 18 1.23 3.18 -25.25
C SER A 18 1.53 4.18 -24.16
N TYR A 19 0.69 5.20 -23.98
CA TYR A 19 0.84 6.24 -22.95
C TYR A 19 1.18 5.63 -21.58
N LEU A 20 0.80 4.38 -21.36
CA LEU A 20 1.15 3.60 -20.20
C LEU A 20 2.66 3.38 -20.01
N ASN A 21 3.39 3.05 -21.07
CA ASN A 21 4.83 2.84 -21.05
C ASN A 21 5.61 4.14 -20.84
N ASP A 22 4.97 5.29 -20.97
CA ASP A 22 5.57 6.60 -20.68
C ASP A 22 5.13 7.13 -19.30
N VAL A 23 3.84 7.07 -18.98
CA VAL A 23 3.25 7.70 -17.79
C VAL A 23 3.62 6.97 -16.50
N ILE A 24 3.48 5.64 -16.44
CA ILE A 24 3.76 4.87 -15.22
C ILE A 24 5.24 4.97 -14.78
N PRO A 25 6.24 4.80 -15.66
CA PRO A 25 7.63 4.92 -15.22
C PRO A 25 7.98 6.35 -14.84
N VAL A 26 7.38 7.37 -15.48
CA VAL A 26 7.57 8.78 -15.06
C VAL A 26 7.03 9.00 -13.66
N ILE A 27 5.83 8.48 -13.33
CA ILE A 27 5.27 8.56 -11.97
C ILE A 27 6.19 7.85 -10.97
N LEU A 28 6.61 6.60 -11.26
CA LEU A 28 7.52 5.83 -10.40
C LEU A 28 8.87 6.56 -10.21
N PHE A 29 9.42 7.15 -11.27
CA PHE A 29 10.67 7.89 -11.22
C PHE A 29 10.54 9.13 -10.32
N ILE A 30 9.46 9.89 -10.46
CA ILE A 30 9.17 11.05 -9.60
C ILE A 30 9.05 10.60 -8.15
N GLU A 31 8.30 9.53 -7.87
CA GLU A 31 8.12 9.01 -6.53
C GLU A 31 9.44 8.55 -5.89
N ILE A 32 10.26 7.79 -6.62
CA ILE A 32 11.56 7.31 -6.14
C ILE A 32 12.52 8.48 -5.93
N ALA A 33 12.55 9.46 -6.85
CA ALA A 33 13.39 10.65 -6.72
C ALA A 33 13.00 11.48 -5.49
N LEU A 34 11.70 11.73 -5.29
CA LEU A 34 11.19 12.42 -4.10
C LEU A 34 11.51 11.63 -2.83
N PHE A 35 11.32 10.30 -2.85
CA PHE A 35 11.67 9.44 -1.73
C PHE A 35 13.16 9.51 -1.41
N ALA A 36 14.05 9.50 -2.40
CA ALA A 36 15.49 9.62 -2.21
C ALA A 36 15.89 10.98 -1.60
N VAL A 37 15.28 12.08 -2.07
CA VAL A 37 15.50 13.42 -1.52
C VAL A 37 15.05 13.48 -0.06
N VAL A 38 13.82 13.01 0.22
CA VAL A 38 13.25 12.98 1.58
C VAL A 38 14.05 12.06 2.50
N PHE A 39 14.52 10.92 2.00
CA PHE A 39 15.39 10.01 2.74
C PHE A 39 16.71 10.68 3.12
N ARG A 40 17.32 11.43 2.20
CA ARG A 40 18.57 12.16 2.46
C ARG A 40 18.38 13.29 3.47
N THR A 41 17.29 14.06 3.39
CA THR A 41 17.05 15.19 4.30
C THR A 41 16.58 14.75 5.69
N HIS A 42 15.83 13.64 5.77
CA HIS A 42 15.20 13.15 7.00
C HIS A 42 15.66 11.74 7.41
N ALA A 43 16.90 11.37 7.08
CA ALA A 43 17.46 10.05 7.39
C ALA A 43 17.36 9.69 8.89
N SER A 44 17.53 10.67 9.77
CA SER A 44 17.39 10.49 11.23
C SER A 44 15.95 10.15 11.65
N LEU A 45 14.93 10.69 10.98
CA LEU A 45 13.53 10.37 11.24
C LEU A 45 13.18 8.96 10.78
N ILE A 46 13.70 8.53 9.63
CA ILE A 46 13.50 7.16 9.12
C ILE A 46 14.17 6.14 10.05
N HIS A 47 15.41 6.42 10.46
CA HIS A 47 16.10 5.56 11.41
C HIS A 47 15.34 5.49 12.74
N LYS A 48 14.82 6.63 13.22
CA LYS A 48 13.95 6.65 14.40
C LYS A 48 12.69 5.82 14.20
N MET A 49 11.98 5.93 13.07
CA MET A 49 10.80 5.10 12.79
C MET A 49 11.10 3.61 12.78
N LEU A 50 12.22 3.20 12.17
CA LEU A 50 12.65 1.80 12.15
C LEU A 50 13.05 1.31 13.55
N LYS A 51 13.79 2.14 14.28
CA LYS A 51 14.15 1.88 15.69
C LYS A 51 12.90 1.81 16.57
N ASP A 52 11.91 2.66 16.38
CA ASP A 52 10.68 2.66 17.17
C ASP A 52 9.89 1.37 16.94
N LEU A 53 9.91 0.81 15.72
CA LEU A 53 9.27 -0.47 15.40
C LEU A 53 10.04 -1.69 15.90
N LEU A 54 11.37 -1.69 15.75
CA LEU A 54 12.24 -2.79 16.19
C LEU A 54 12.52 -2.76 17.69
N SER A 55 12.49 -1.57 18.31
CA SER A 55 12.76 -1.40 19.73
C SER A 55 11.64 -2.06 20.51
N VAL A 56 12.00 -3.22 21.05
CA VAL A 56 11.20 -3.98 22.01
C VAL A 56 11.23 -3.29 23.38
N LYS A 57 11.57 -2.00 23.53
CA LYS A 57 11.64 -1.34 24.84
C LYS A 57 10.39 -0.49 25.11
N GLU A 58 9.83 -0.67 26.29
CA GLU A 58 8.62 -0.01 26.81
C GLU A 58 8.88 1.44 27.24
N ARG A 59 10.16 1.83 27.36
CA ARG A 59 10.60 3.18 27.74
C ARG A 59 11.48 3.76 26.66
N ASP A 60 11.09 4.94 26.17
CA ASP A 60 12.01 5.84 25.47
C ASP A 60 13.17 6.14 26.42
N ASN A 61 14.41 6.07 25.93
CA ASN A 61 15.54 6.53 26.73
C ASN A 61 15.34 8.03 26.98
N LEU A 62 15.47 8.46 28.24
CA LEU A 62 15.34 9.88 28.64
C LEU A 62 16.31 10.82 27.89
N PHE A 63 17.31 10.24 27.20
CA PHE A 63 18.37 10.91 26.45
C PHE A 63 18.21 10.79 24.92
N ASP A 64 17.16 10.13 24.40
CA ASP A 64 16.90 10.16 22.97
C ASP A 64 16.37 11.57 22.63
N ASN A 65 17.20 12.36 21.94
CA ASN A 65 16.83 13.69 21.48
C ASN A 65 15.47 13.64 20.76
N PRO A 66 14.50 14.51 21.08
CA PRO A 66 13.24 14.56 20.37
C PRO A 66 13.52 15.03 18.94
N VAL A 67 13.71 14.07 18.03
CA VAL A 67 13.76 14.37 16.60
C VAL A 67 12.46 15.07 16.26
N ARG A 68 12.55 16.34 15.87
CA ARG A 68 11.40 17.19 15.58
C ARG A 68 10.49 16.45 14.62
N SER A 69 9.28 16.16 15.08
CA SER A 69 8.31 15.44 14.29
C SER A 69 7.96 16.32 13.10
N ASP A 70 8.39 15.94 11.90
CA ASP A 70 8.09 16.71 10.70
C ASP A 70 6.78 16.21 10.10
N ILE A 71 5.78 17.10 10.04
CA ILE A 71 4.45 16.81 9.51
C ILE A 71 4.54 16.54 8.00
N PHE A 72 5.43 17.24 7.29
CA PHE A 72 5.63 17.05 5.86
C PHE A 72 6.16 15.66 5.57
N PHE A 73 7.19 15.23 6.30
CA PHE A 73 7.75 13.89 6.18
C PHE A 73 6.70 12.80 6.43
N ARG A 74 5.93 12.89 7.52
CA ARG A 74 4.85 11.91 7.80
C ARG A 74 3.73 11.94 6.77
N GLY A 75 3.42 13.11 6.21
CA GLY A 75 2.44 13.26 5.14
C GLY A 75 2.92 12.59 3.85
N PHE A 76 4.16 12.86 3.45
CA PHE A 76 4.79 12.30 2.27
C PHE A 76 4.87 10.78 2.32
N MET A 77 5.32 10.20 3.44
CA MET A 77 5.41 8.74 3.60
C MET A 77 4.05 8.03 3.42
N LYS A 78 2.95 8.66 3.86
CA LYS A 78 1.59 8.13 3.66
C LYS A 78 1.14 8.29 2.21
N PHE A 79 1.37 9.47 1.63
CA PHE A 79 1.05 9.73 0.23
C PHE A 79 1.72 8.70 -0.69
N GLN A 80 3.02 8.50 -0.50
CA GLN A 80 3.81 7.52 -1.24
C GLN A 80 3.27 6.09 -1.07
N ALA A 81 2.91 5.69 0.16
CA ALA A 81 2.33 4.36 0.41
C ALA A 81 1.02 4.13 -0.36
N PHE A 82 0.13 5.14 -0.39
CA PHE A 82 -1.14 5.03 -1.12
C PHE A 82 -0.96 5.07 -2.63
N SER A 83 -0.02 5.90 -3.11
CA SER A 83 0.28 6.00 -4.53
C SER A 83 0.84 4.69 -5.07
N LEU A 84 1.80 4.08 -4.37
CA LEU A 84 2.34 2.77 -4.74
C LEU A 84 1.30 1.65 -4.66
N CYS A 85 0.44 1.67 -3.64
CA CYS A 85 -0.66 0.72 -3.54
C CYS A 85 -1.63 0.84 -4.73
N ALA A 86 -1.98 2.07 -5.12
CA ALA A 86 -2.84 2.32 -6.28
C ALA A 86 -2.18 1.88 -7.59
N LEU A 87 -0.89 2.17 -7.77
CA LEU A 87 -0.11 1.74 -8.94
C LEU A 87 -0.04 0.21 -9.03
N PHE A 88 0.29 -0.47 -7.92
CA PHE A 88 0.33 -1.93 -7.88
C PHE A 88 -1.03 -2.55 -8.25
N LEU A 89 -2.12 -2.04 -7.66
CA LEU A 89 -3.47 -2.53 -7.98
C LEU A 89 -3.86 -2.22 -9.42
N TYR A 90 -3.50 -1.07 -9.96
CA TYR A 90 -3.76 -0.70 -11.36
C TYR A 90 -3.07 -1.67 -12.32
N LEU A 91 -1.78 -1.92 -12.11
CA LEU A 91 -1.00 -2.88 -12.90
C LEU A 91 -1.58 -4.30 -12.78
N LEU A 92 -2.02 -4.69 -11.58
CA LEU A 92 -2.64 -5.99 -11.35
C LEU A 92 -3.99 -6.12 -12.08
N ILE A 93 -4.89 -5.16 -11.94
CA ILE A 93 -6.22 -5.19 -12.57
C ILE A 93 -6.06 -5.24 -14.09
N ARG A 94 -5.13 -4.45 -14.65
CA ARG A 94 -4.83 -4.45 -16.08
C ARG A 94 -4.40 -5.84 -16.58
N SER A 95 -3.67 -6.61 -15.78
CA SER A 95 -3.23 -7.95 -16.19
C SER A 95 -4.40 -8.93 -16.39
N TYR A 96 -5.55 -8.68 -15.76
CA TYR A 96 -6.76 -9.49 -15.90
C TYR A 96 -7.81 -8.87 -16.83
N VAL A 97 -7.92 -7.55 -16.84
CA VAL A 97 -8.92 -6.80 -17.60
C VAL A 97 -8.19 -5.84 -18.56
N PRO A 98 -8.40 -5.97 -19.89
CA PRO A 98 -7.82 -5.04 -20.84
C PRO A 98 -8.46 -3.65 -20.66
N LEU A 99 -7.76 -2.76 -19.96
CA LEU A 99 -8.16 -1.37 -19.77
C LEU A 99 -7.79 -0.53 -21.00
N PRO A 100 -8.64 0.43 -21.42
CA PRO A 100 -8.32 1.30 -22.55
C PRO A 100 -7.11 2.19 -22.21
N THR A 101 -6.10 2.18 -23.08
CA THR A 101 -4.87 2.99 -22.94
C THR A 101 -4.71 4.00 -24.08
N SER A 102 -5.81 4.36 -24.76
CA SER A 102 -5.82 5.29 -25.89
C SER A 102 -5.44 6.71 -25.48
N ASP A 103 -5.81 7.12 -24.28
CA ASP A 103 -5.69 8.49 -23.79
C ASP A 103 -5.11 8.54 -22.38
N LEU A 104 -4.41 9.64 -22.06
CA LEU A 104 -3.87 9.90 -20.73
C LEU A 104 -4.96 9.83 -19.64
N LEU A 105 -6.15 10.38 -19.93
CA LEU A 105 -7.27 10.38 -18.99
C LEU A 105 -7.80 8.97 -18.70
N SER A 106 -7.75 8.07 -19.69
CA SER A 106 -8.18 6.67 -19.51
C SER A 106 -7.26 5.90 -18.56
N ILE A 107 -6.01 6.35 -18.37
CA ILE A 107 -5.07 5.80 -17.39
C ILE A 107 -5.22 6.51 -16.04
N LEU A 108 -5.29 7.84 -16.06
CA LEU A 108 -5.28 8.65 -14.84
C LEU A 108 -6.57 8.51 -14.03
N PHE A 109 -7.73 8.37 -14.68
CA PHE A 109 -9.01 8.22 -14.00
C PHE A 109 -9.11 6.95 -13.14
N PRO A 110 -8.87 5.72 -13.66
CA PRO A 110 -8.88 4.51 -12.83
C PRO A 110 -7.77 4.52 -11.78
N LEU A 111 -6.58 5.04 -12.10
CA LEU A 111 -5.50 5.17 -11.12
C LEU A 111 -5.89 6.11 -9.96
N GLY A 112 -6.47 7.27 -10.28
CA GLY A 112 -6.98 8.22 -9.31
C GLY A 112 -8.11 7.66 -8.46
N ALA A 113 -9.03 6.88 -9.07
CA ALA A 113 -10.08 6.19 -8.34
C ALA A 113 -9.52 5.16 -7.35
N LEU A 114 -8.51 4.38 -7.74
CA LEU A 114 -7.82 3.43 -6.85
C LEU A 114 -7.09 4.13 -5.72
N PHE A 115 -6.44 5.27 -6.00
CA PHE A 115 -5.81 6.10 -4.98
C PHE A 115 -6.83 6.63 -3.96
N ILE A 116 -7.95 7.18 -4.43
CA ILE A 116 -9.02 7.67 -3.56
C ILE A 116 -9.60 6.53 -2.74
N ALA A 117 -9.82 5.35 -3.34
CA ALA A 117 -10.31 4.17 -2.63
C ALA A 117 -9.34 3.72 -1.52
N ALA A 118 -8.03 3.71 -1.80
CA ALA A 118 -7.00 3.37 -0.81
C ALA A 118 -6.97 4.38 0.35
N VAL A 119 -7.07 5.68 0.05
CA VAL A 119 -7.15 6.74 1.07
C VAL A 119 -8.42 6.59 1.90
N ALA A 120 -9.58 6.38 1.27
CA ALA A 120 -10.86 6.20 1.95
C ALA A 120 -10.83 4.98 2.89
N TYR A 121 -10.28 3.85 2.42
CA TYR A 121 -10.09 2.66 3.24
C TYR A 121 -9.20 2.93 4.46
N TYR A 122 -8.08 3.64 4.27
CA TYR A 122 -7.22 4.03 5.38
C TYR A 122 -7.91 4.94 6.39
N LEU A 123 -8.69 5.93 5.91
CA LEU A 123 -9.45 6.82 6.77
C LEU A 123 -10.51 6.08 7.58
N LEU A 124 -11.25 5.16 6.94
CA LEU A 124 -12.23 4.31 7.61
C LEU A 124 -11.56 3.49 8.73
N LYS A 125 -10.43 2.83 8.43
CA LYS A 125 -9.66 2.11 9.45
C LYS A 125 -9.23 3.02 10.60
N ARG A 126 -8.79 4.24 10.29
CA ARG A 126 -8.35 5.20 11.31
C ARG A 126 -9.49 5.66 12.21
N ILE A 127 -10.69 5.82 11.67
CA ILE A 127 -11.90 6.13 12.44
C ILE A 127 -12.24 4.98 13.38
N ILE A 128 -12.22 3.73 12.88
CA ILE A 128 -12.46 2.54 13.70
C ILE A 128 -11.46 2.49 14.85
N TYR A 129 -10.16 2.67 14.57
CA TYR A 129 -9.15 2.67 15.61
C TYR A 129 -9.31 3.80 16.63
N PHE A 130 -9.73 4.98 16.18
CA PHE A 130 -10.03 6.10 17.07
C PHE A 130 -11.20 5.80 18.00
N LEU A 131 -12.28 5.20 17.49
CA LEU A 131 -13.42 4.77 18.31
C LEU A 131 -12.99 3.71 19.34
N TYR A 132 -12.16 2.75 18.95
CA TYR A 132 -11.60 1.76 19.87
C TYR A 132 -10.72 2.38 20.95
N GLY A 133 -9.85 3.32 20.57
CA GLY A 133 -9.02 4.08 21.51
C GLY A 133 -9.86 4.83 22.54
N HIS A 134 -10.93 5.48 22.09
CA HIS A 134 -11.83 6.23 22.98
C HIS A 134 -12.68 5.32 23.89
N ALA A 135 -13.11 4.16 23.40
CA ALA A 135 -14.00 3.25 24.15
C ALA A 135 -13.29 2.50 25.29
N PHE A 136 -11.99 2.22 25.19
CA PHE A 136 -11.30 1.27 26.08
C PHE A 136 -10.09 1.79 26.85
N ASP A 137 -9.46 2.93 26.48
CA ASP A 137 -8.24 3.39 27.18
C ASP A 137 -8.03 4.91 27.21
N ALA A 138 -7.42 5.40 28.29
CA ALA A 138 -7.12 6.82 28.50
C ALA A 138 -5.89 7.24 27.66
N GLY A 139 -6.13 7.77 26.46
CA GLY A 139 -5.29 8.72 25.70
C GLY A 139 -3.85 8.31 25.34
N GLU A 140 -2.99 8.07 26.32
CA GLU A 140 -1.53 7.97 26.18
C GLU A 140 -1.10 6.67 25.49
N ARG A 141 -1.66 5.53 25.90
CA ARG A 141 -1.40 4.22 25.26
C ARG A 141 -1.89 4.18 23.81
N TYR A 142 -3.07 4.77 23.56
CA TYR A 142 -3.59 4.92 22.21
C TYR A 142 -2.70 5.86 21.36
N ALA A 143 -2.22 6.97 21.92
CA ALA A 143 -1.29 7.86 21.21
C ALA A 143 0.02 7.15 20.84
N MET A 144 0.58 6.35 21.76
CA MET A 144 1.76 5.51 21.50
C MET A 144 1.49 4.46 20.41
N TRP A 145 0.36 3.75 20.49
CA TRP A 145 -0.06 2.77 19.48
C TRP A 145 -0.25 3.43 18.11
N ASN A 146 -0.92 4.58 18.05
CA ASN A 146 -1.17 5.33 16.81
C ASN A 146 0.12 5.83 16.16
N ASN A 147 1.13 6.23 16.95
CA ASN A 147 2.44 6.59 16.42
C ASN A 147 3.14 5.38 15.78
N ARG A 148 3.12 4.22 16.46
CA ARG A 148 3.69 2.96 15.94
C ARG A 148 2.93 2.44 14.72
N TYR A 149 1.60 2.57 14.70
CA TYR A 149 0.76 2.23 13.56
C TYR A 149 1.13 3.05 12.30
N GLN A 150 1.31 4.37 12.48
CA GLN A 150 1.73 5.26 11.38
C GLN A 150 3.13 4.92 10.88
N ALA A 151 4.06 4.59 11.79
CA ALA A 151 5.40 4.16 11.41
C ALA A 151 5.34 2.84 10.61
N LEU A 152 4.60 1.85 11.10
CA LEU A 152 4.50 0.54 10.44
C LEU A 152 3.86 0.63 9.06
N THR A 153 2.78 1.41 8.93
CA THR A 153 2.10 1.64 7.65
C THR A 153 3.03 2.33 6.65
N SER A 154 3.90 3.24 7.11
CA SER A 154 4.88 3.90 6.26
C SER A 154 5.98 2.95 5.78
N ILE A 155 6.49 2.07 6.67
CA ILE A 155 7.49 1.06 6.28
C ILE A 155 6.91 0.09 5.26
N TRP A 156 5.70 -0.42 5.50
CA TRP A 156 5.02 -1.29 4.54
C TRP A 156 4.84 -0.60 3.17
N GLY A 157 4.48 0.69 3.18
CA GLY A 157 4.42 1.51 1.97
C GLY A 157 5.75 1.58 1.20
N CYS A 158 6.87 1.73 1.90
CA CYS A 158 8.19 1.69 1.25
C CYS A 158 8.53 0.31 0.69
N THR A 159 8.13 -0.76 1.38
CA THR A 159 8.37 -2.13 0.94
C THR A 159 7.64 -2.45 -0.37
N LEU A 160 6.51 -1.77 -0.66
CA LEU A 160 5.75 -1.94 -1.90
C LEU A 160 6.48 -1.48 -3.17
N TYR A 161 7.58 -0.72 -3.09
CA TYR A 161 8.38 -0.40 -4.28
C TYR A 161 8.87 -1.68 -4.98
N LEU A 162 9.34 -2.66 -4.20
CA LEU A 162 9.94 -3.88 -4.75
C LEU A 162 8.95 -4.72 -5.57
N PRO A 163 7.75 -5.10 -5.07
CA PRO A 163 6.77 -5.82 -5.87
C PRO A 163 6.22 -4.99 -7.04
N THR A 164 6.07 -3.66 -6.88
CA THR A 164 5.56 -2.79 -7.94
C THR A 164 6.54 -2.71 -9.12
N LEU A 165 7.85 -2.60 -8.83
CA LEU A 165 8.88 -2.57 -9.87
C LEU A 165 8.99 -3.92 -10.59
N ILE A 166 8.95 -5.05 -9.87
CA ILE A 166 8.95 -6.39 -10.51
C ILE A 166 7.75 -6.52 -11.45
N LEU A 167 6.56 -6.12 -11.00
CA LEU A 167 5.34 -6.20 -11.79
C LEU A 167 5.37 -5.30 -13.03
N TYR A 168 6.01 -4.14 -12.94
CA TYR A 168 6.14 -3.21 -14.06
C TYR A 168 7.16 -3.67 -15.11
N PHE A 169 8.34 -4.12 -14.69
CA PHE A 169 9.43 -4.50 -15.60
C PHE A 169 9.21 -5.85 -16.28
N ASP A 170 8.61 -6.81 -15.58
CA ASP A 170 8.52 -8.17 -16.07
C ASP A 170 7.16 -8.81 -15.85
N ASP A 171 6.43 -8.91 -16.95
CA ASP A 171 5.13 -9.54 -17.01
C ASP A 171 5.22 -11.09 -16.90
N HIS A 172 6.39 -11.68 -17.12
CA HIS A 172 6.58 -13.13 -16.94
C HIS A 172 6.61 -13.52 -15.45
N HIS A 173 7.22 -12.68 -14.59
CA HIS A 173 7.39 -12.95 -13.16
C HIS A 173 6.27 -12.34 -12.28
N ARG A 174 5.08 -12.04 -12.84
CA ARG A 174 3.91 -11.51 -12.10
C ARG A 174 3.59 -12.28 -10.82
N LEU A 175 3.65 -13.62 -10.87
CA LEU A 175 3.34 -14.47 -9.72
C LEU A 175 4.30 -14.21 -8.55
N HIS A 176 5.59 -13.95 -8.84
CA HIS A 176 6.56 -13.61 -7.81
C HIS A 176 6.26 -12.25 -7.18
N ALA A 177 5.86 -11.24 -7.96
CA ALA A 177 5.44 -9.94 -7.43
C ALA A 177 4.20 -10.07 -6.52
N MET A 178 3.23 -10.90 -6.91
CA MET A 178 2.03 -11.19 -6.11
C MET A 178 2.35 -11.91 -4.80
N ILE A 179 3.16 -12.98 -4.86
CA ILE A 179 3.60 -13.71 -3.67
C ILE A 179 4.36 -12.79 -2.71
N LEU A 180 5.25 -11.96 -3.24
CA LEU A 180 6.01 -11.01 -2.45
C LEU A 180 5.12 -9.95 -1.78
N CYS A 181 4.19 -9.36 -2.53
CA CYS A 181 3.22 -8.41 -1.98
C CYS A 181 2.37 -9.07 -0.87
N ALA A 182 1.91 -10.31 -1.10
CA ALA A 182 1.16 -11.07 -0.10
C ALA A 182 2.01 -11.35 1.15
N ALA A 183 3.27 -11.74 0.99
CA ALA A 183 4.19 -11.98 2.10
C ALA A 183 4.42 -10.71 2.94
N PHE A 184 4.65 -9.57 2.30
CA PHE A 184 4.80 -8.28 2.99
C PHE A 184 3.52 -7.83 3.67
N TYR A 185 2.35 -8.08 3.07
CA TYR A 185 1.07 -7.82 3.71
C TYR A 185 0.86 -8.68 4.96
N VAL A 186 1.15 -9.99 4.89
CA VAL A 186 1.07 -10.89 6.04
C VAL A 186 2.02 -10.43 7.15
N ALA A 187 3.28 -10.10 6.82
CA ALA A 187 4.24 -9.59 7.79
C ALA A 187 3.79 -8.27 8.45
N TYR A 188 3.17 -7.37 7.68
CA TYR A 188 2.55 -6.14 8.19
C TYR A 188 1.43 -6.44 9.19
N ARG A 189 0.54 -7.40 8.88
CA ARG A 189 -0.57 -7.77 9.77
C ARG A 189 -0.09 -8.44 11.06
N ILE A 190 0.88 -9.35 10.97
CA ILE A 190 1.51 -9.97 12.15
C ILE A 190 2.16 -8.91 13.04
N SER A 191 2.88 -7.96 12.43
CA SER A 191 3.52 -6.86 13.16
C SER A 191 2.50 -5.95 13.86
N LEU A 192 1.36 -5.67 13.22
CA LEU A 192 0.26 -4.92 13.83
C LEU A 192 -0.32 -5.64 15.04
N ILE A 193 -0.64 -6.94 14.90
CA ILE A 193 -1.17 -7.75 16.00
C ILE A 193 -0.19 -7.75 17.17
N TYR A 194 1.09 -7.97 16.90
CA TYR A 194 2.14 -7.95 17.92
C TYR A 194 2.19 -6.61 18.68
N ILE A 195 2.16 -5.48 17.97
CA ILE A 195 2.17 -4.14 18.58
C ILE A 195 0.91 -3.93 19.44
N THR A 196 -0.26 -4.32 18.92
CA THR A 196 -1.55 -4.17 19.64
C THR A 196 -1.58 -5.02 20.90
N VAL A 197 -1.22 -6.30 20.82
CA VAL A 197 -1.12 -7.20 21.99
C VAL A 197 -0.20 -6.57 23.02
N ARG A 198 1.00 -6.15 22.60
CA ARG A 198 2.00 -5.67 23.52
C ARG A 198 1.60 -4.41 24.28
N ILE A 199 0.92 -3.46 23.63
CA ILE A 199 0.55 -2.17 24.25
C ILE A 199 -0.68 -2.32 25.15
N PHE A 200 -1.65 -3.14 24.75
CA PHE A 200 -2.94 -3.23 25.44
C PHE A 200 -3.11 -4.45 26.35
N TYR A 201 -2.15 -5.39 26.37
CA TYR A 201 -2.21 -6.55 27.25
C TYR A 201 -2.00 -6.16 28.73
N SER A 202 -3.13 -5.92 29.40
CA SER A 202 -3.28 -5.66 30.84
C SER A 202 -4.10 -6.79 31.48
N LYS A 203 -3.80 -7.13 32.75
CA LYS A 203 -4.22 -8.37 33.44
C LYS A 203 -5.73 -8.66 33.52
N GLN A 204 -6.64 -7.73 33.27
CA GLN A 204 -8.10 -8.02 33.30
C GLN A 204 -8.92 -7.36 32.18
N THR A 205 -8.73 -6.08 31.87
CA THR A 205 -9.49 -5.39 30.82
C THR A 205 -8.87 -5.50 29.43
N GLY A 206 -7.57 -5.81 29.34
CA GLY A 206 -6.83 -5.90 28.09
C GLY A 206 -7.21 -7.12 27.22
N VAL A 207 -7.64 -8.21 27.85
CA VAL A 207 -8.02 -9.45 27.13
C VAL A 207 -9.33 -9.26 26.36
N LEU A 208 -10.31 -8.57 26.96
CA LEU A 208 -11.59 -8.26 26.29
C LEU A 208 -11.38 -7.30 25.11
N PHE A 209 -10.53 -6.28 25.28
CA PHE A 209 -10.11 -5.39 24.20
C PHE A 209 -9.41 -6.14 23.07
N LEU A 210 -8.50 -7.05 23.41
CA LEU A 210 -7.77 -7.82 22.41
C LEU A 210 -8.69 -8.74 21.61
N CYS A 211 -9.63 -9.41 22.29
CA CYS A 211 -10.59 -10.29 21.66
C CYS A 211 -11.53 -9.51 20.73
N SER A 212 -12.06 -8.37 21.17
CA SER A 212 -12.92 -7.51 20.32
C SER A 212 -12.16 -6.93 19.13
N TYR A 213 -10.91 -6.51 19.32
CA TYR A 213 -10.03 -6.02 18.25
C TYR A 213 -9.77 -7.10 17.19
N ILE A 214 -9.34 -8.30 17.60
CA ILE A 214 -9.03 -9.40 16.67
C ILE A 214 -10.29 -9.77 15.89
N CYS A 215 -11.43 -9.90 16.56
CA CYS A 215 -12.69 -10.23 15.91
C CYS A 215 -13.12 -9.16 14.91
N ALA A 216 -13.12 -7.88 15.30
CA ALA A 216 -13.65 -6.82 14.45
C ALA A 216 -12.73 -6.47 13.27
N GLN A 217 -11.42 -6.53 13.46
CA GLN A 217 -10.46 -5.98 12.50
C GLN A 217 -9.71 -7.06 11.70
N GLU A 218 -9.64 -8.28 12.20
CA GLU A 218 -9.01 -9.41 11.51
C GLU A 218 -10.06 -10.42 11.01
N ILE A 219 -10.95 -10.90 11.88
CA ILE A 219 -11.89 -11.99 11.54
C ILE A 219 -13.05 -11.49 10.65
N ILE A 220 -13.73 -10.40 11.02
CA ILE A 220 -14.89 -9.90 10.26
C ILE A 220 -14.54 -9.53 8.82
N PRO A 221 -13.44 -8.80 8.52
CA PRO A 221 -13.09 -8.49 7.14
C PRO A 221 -12.75 -9.74 6.32
N LEU A 222 -12.11 -10.76 6.91
CA LEU A 222 -11.84 -12.03 6.24
C LEU A 222 -13.13 -12.80 5.95
N LEU A 223 -14.07 -12.82 6.89
CA LEU A 223 -15.39 -13.44 6.70
C LEU A 223 -16.19 -12.73 5.62
N LEU A 224 -16.21 -11.40 5.64
CA LEU A 224 -16.90 -10.60 4.63
C LEU A 224 -16.29 -10.79 3.24
N ALA A 225 -14.95 -10.88 3.14
CA ALA A 225 -14.26 -11.16 1.89
C ALA A 225 -14.57 -12.57 1.37
N TYR A 226 -14.63 -13.57 2.25
CA TYR A 226 -15.00 -14.94 1.91
C TYR A 226 -16.43 -15.05 1.37
N GLU A 227 -17.40 -14.45 2.07
CA GLU A 227 -18.78 -14.42 1.60
C GLU A 227 -18.90 -13.63 0.29
N GLY A 228 -18.23 -12.48 0.18
CA GLY A 228 -18.17 -11.69 -1.05
C GLY A 228 -17.66 -12.49 -2.25
N LEU A 229 -16.58 -13.26 -2.07
CA LEU A 229 -16.04 -14.15 -3.11
C LEU A 229 -17.03 -15.25 -3.50
N LYS A 230 -17.73 -15.83 -2.52
CA LYS A 230 -18.75 -16.85 -2.79
C LYS A 230 -19.92 -16.26 -3.58
N TYR A 231 -20.38 -15.06 -3.23
CA TYR A 231 -21.43 -14.35 -3.96
C TYR A 231 -21.03 -14.06 -5.41
N THR A 232 -19.80 -13.59 -5.64
CA THR A 232 -19.33 -13.32 -7.02
C THR A 232 -19.21 -14.60 -7.84
N LEU A 233 -18.67 -15.68 -7.28
CA LEU A 233 -18.59 -16.98 -7.94
C LEU A 233 -19.98 -17.55 -8.29
N GLN A 234 -20.94 -17.40 -7.39
CA GLN A 234 -22.32 -17.82 -7.64
C GLN A 234 -22.99 -16.97 -8.72
N LEU A 235 -22.72 -15.66 -8.76
CA LEU A 235 -23.17 -14.79 -9.84
C LEU A 235 -22.58 -15.20 -11.19
N THR A 236 -21.27 -15.48 -11.24
CA THR A 236 -20.60 -15.91 -12.47
C THR A 236 -21.17 -17.22 -13.00
N ASN A 237 -21.37 -18.21 -12.12
CA ASN A 237 -21.99 -19.48 -12.50
C ASN A 237 -23.43 -19.28 -13.00
N SER A 238 -24.20 -18.40 -12.34
CA SER A 238 -25.56 -18.08 -12.79
C SER A 238 -25.54 -17.40 -14.15
N SER A 239 -24.68 -16.40 -14.39
CA SER A 239 -24.56 -15.72 -15.68
C SER A 239 -24.09 -16.64 -16.81
N SER A 240 -23.30 -17.67 -16.50
CA SER A 240 -22.86 -18.67 -17.50
C SER A 240 -23.95 -19.66 -17.92
N LEU A 241 -25.06 -19.76 -17.17
CA LEU A 241 -26.22 -20.60 -17.50
C LEU A 241 -27.23 -19.89 -18.42
N TRP A 242 -27.13 -18.56 -18.56
CA TRP A 242 -28.02 -17.75 -19.42
C TRP A 242 -27.40 -17.43 -20.79
N HIS A 243 -26.23 -18.01 -21.10
CA HIS A 243 -25.60 -18.05 -22.41
C HIS A 243 -25.53 -19.48 -22.92
#